data_AF-A0A2E1ZFX1-F1
#
_entry.id   AF-A0A2E1ZFX1-F1
#
_cell.length_a   1.000
_cell.length_b   1.000
_cell.length_c   1.000
_cell.angle_alpha   90.00
_cell.angle_beta   90.00
_cell.angle_gamma   90.00
#
_symmetry.space_group_name_H-M   'P 1'
#
loop_
_entity.id
_entity.type
_entity.pdbx_description
1 polymer ?
#
loop_
_entity_poly.entity_id
_entity_poly.type
_entity_poly.pdbx_seq_one_letter_code
_entity_poly.pdbx_strand_id
1 'polypeptide(L)'
;MKKVSYVLSTIALAGVVTMSSCSKADDHDDLCHECHIALPDKSETAWDITNAAGGEEFCGQELTDVESSSAVYTVTDTLYSSDGVPLIPGDYGPGSDNSQYEIHCEEHGDHDH
;
A
#
# COMPACT_ATOMS: atom_id res chain seq x y z
N MET A 1 -61.81 -21.91 4.05
CA MET A 1 -60.75 -22.69 4.73
C MET A 1 -59.47 -22.61 3.90
N LYS A 2 -58.32 -22.38 4.58
CA LYS A 2 -56.92 -22.51 4.09
C LYS A 2 -56.42 -21.37 3.19
N LYS A 3 -55.28 -20.69 3.42
CA LYS A 3 -54.26 -20.67 4.49
C LYS A 3 -53.60 -19.28 4.39
N VAL A 4 -53.48 -18.57 5.52
CA VAL A 4 -52.65 -17.37 5.63
C VAL A 4 -51.22 -17.84 5.85
N SER A 5 -50.30 -17.53 4.93
CA SER A 5 -48.87 -17.78 5.10
C SER A 5 -48.17 -16.45 5.35
N TYR A 6 -47.93 -16.15 6.62
CA TYR A 6 -46.93 -15.19 7.06
C TYR A 6 -45.54 -15.83 6.86
N VAL A 7 -44.71 -15.23 6.04
CA VAL A 7 -43.26 -15.47 6.07
C VAL A 7 -42.59 -14.14 6.37
N LEU A 8 -42.32 -13.92 7.66
CA LEU A 8 -41.23 -13.06 8.09
C LEU A 8 -39.92 -13.79 7.76
N SER A 9 -39.05 -13.16 6.96
CA SER A 9 -37.62 -13.47 6.97
C SER A 9 -36.82 -12.24 6.57
N THR A 10 -36.32 -11.57 7.61
CA THR A 10 -34.93 -11.11 7.78
C THR A 10 -34.27 -10.25 6.69
N ILE A 11 -34.06 -8.99 7.09
CA ILE A 11 -33.01 -8.06 6.64
C ILE A 11 -31.65 -8.76 6.58
N ALA A 12 -30.91 -8.56 5.48
CA ALA A 12 -29.46 -8.57 5.48
C ALA A 12 -28.97 -7.44 4.56
N LEU A 13 -28.46 -6.37 5.20
CA LEU A 13 -27.50 -5.45 4.60
C LEU A 13 -26.31 -6.24 4.07
N ALA A 14 -25.78 -5.80 2.92
CA ALA A 14 -24.35 -5.71 2.60
C ALA A 14 -24.16 -5.97 1.11
N GLY A 15 -24.21 -4.88 0.36
CA GLY A 15 -23.62 -4.78 -0.96
C GLY A 15 -23.01 -3.40 -1.04
N VAL A 16 -22.02 -3.11 -0.19
CA VAL A 16 -21.05 -2.08 -0.55
C VAL A 16 -20.38 -2.66 -1.79
N VAL A 17 -20.80 -2.18 -2.94
CA VAL A 17 -20.05 -2.33 -4.16
C VAL A 17 -18.76 -1.57 -3.88
N THR A 18 -17.74 -2.27 -3.39
CA THR A 18 -16.37 -1.80 -3.54
C THR A 18 -16.18 -1.78 -5.03
N MET A 19 -16.48 -0.64 -5.65
CA MET A 19 -15.96 -0.31 -6.96
C MET A 19 -14.46 -0.45 -6.79
N SER A 20 -13.93 -1.58 -7.25
CA SER A 20 -12.56 -1.67 -7.69
C SER A 20 -12.41 -0.50 -8.65
N SER A 21 -11.77 0.58 -8.20
CA SER A 21 -11.49 1.73 -9.05
C SER A 21 -10.46 1.30 -10.06
N CYS A 22 -10.90 0.59 -11.09
CA CYS A 22 -10.24 0.58 -12.39
C CYS A 22 -10.77 1.78 -13.16
N SER A 23 -10.47 2.99 -12.67
CA SER A 23 -10.61 4.20 -13.47
C SER A 23 -9.29 4.41 -14.18
N LYS A 24 -9.19 3.92 -15.42
CA LYS A 24 -8.39 4.63 -16.42
C LYS A 24 -9.12 5.95 -16.65
N ALA A 25 -8.69 7.00 -15.97
CA ALA A 25 -9.19 8.36 -16.14
C ALA A 25 -7.97 9.25 -16.41
N ASP A 26 -8.06 9.98 -17.51
CA ASP A 26 -7.00 10.74 -18.13
C ASP A 26 -6.40 11.84 -17.22
N ASP A 27 -5.06 11.96 -17.28
CA ASP A 27 -4.21 13.15 -17.10
C ASP A 27 -3.96 13.75 -15.70
N HIS A 28 -4.19 13.03 -14.59
CA HIS A 28 -3.71 13.45 -13.26
C HIS A 28 -3.43 12.32 -12.25
N ASP A 29 -3.64 11.06 -12.65
CA ASP A 29 -3.40 9.85 -11.85
C ASP A 29 -1.93 9.36 -11.94
N ASP A 30 -1.04 10.07 -12.63
CA ASP A 30 0.35 9.68 -12.91
C ASP A 30 1.36 9.97 -11.77
N LEU A 31 0.91 10.38 -10.58
CA LEU A 31 1.77 10.73 -9.43
C LEU A 31 1.58 9.78 -8.24
N CYS A 32 1.07 8.59 -8.50
CA CYS A 32 0.99 7.51 -7.54
C CYS A 32 2.15 6.55 -7.81
N HIS A 33 2.91 6.20 -6.77
CA HIS A 33 4.09 5.35 -6.90
C HIS A 33 4.03 4.20 -5.90
N GLU A 34 4.42 3.02 -6.35
CA GLU A 34 4.70 1.90 -5.46
C GLU A 34 5.97 2.21 -4.68
N CYS A 35 5.96 1.94 -3.37
CA CYS A 35 7.10 2.18 -2.51
C CYS A 35 7.57 0.89 -1.86
N HIS A 36 8.88 0.82 -1.61
CA HIS A 36 9.52 -0.31 -0.95
C HIS A 36 10.61 0.16 0.02
N ILE A 37 10.84 -0.65 1.04
CA ILE A 37 12.00 -0.51 1.94
C ILE A 37 13.15 -1.30 1.31
N ALA A 38 14.32 -0.71 1.18
CA ALA A 38 15.53 -1.35 0.66
C ALA A 38 16.64 -1.43 1.72
N LEU A 39 17.54 -2.42 1.54
CA LEU A 39 18.74 -2.53 2.37
C LEU A 39 19.81 -1.47 2.00
N PRO A 40 20.62 -1.03 2.98
CA PRO A 40 21.74 -0.09 2.76
C PRO A 40 22.87 -0.66 1.91
N ASP A 41 22.91 -1.98 1.75
CA ASP A 41 24.02 -2.69 1.12
C ASP A 41 23.95 -2.66 -0.42
N LYS A 42 22.95 -1.96 -0.98
CA LYS A 42 22.64 -1.93 -2.42
C LYS A 42 22.35 -3.33 -2.97
N SER A 43 21.91 -4.25 -2.13
CA SER A 43 21.26 -5.45 -2.64
C SER A 43 19.92 -5.07 -3.28
N GLU A 44 19.48 -5.86 -4.24
CA GLU A 44 18.13 -5.77 -4.81
C GLU A 44 17.05 -6.26 -3.82
N THR A 45 17.39 -6.43 -2.54
CA THR A 45 16.45 -6.87 -1.51
C THR A 45 15.59 -5.69 -1.12
N ALA A 46 14.33 -5.75 -1.57
CA ALA A 46 13.31 -4.77 -1.25
C ALA A 46 12.10 -5.45 -0.58
N TRP A 47 11.38 -4.68 0.24
CA TRP A 47 10.11 -5.07 0.85
C TRP A 47 9.04 -4.07 0.46
N ASP A 48 8.05 -4.53 -0.28
CA ASP A 48 6.90 -3.71 -0.68
C ASP A 48 6.14 -3.25 0.57
N ILE A 49 5.80 -1.97 0.59
CA ILE A 49 5.03 -1.37 1.67
C ILE A 49 3.69 -0.88 1.17
N THR A 50 2.70 -0.86 2.06
CA THR A 50 1.35 -0.40 1.73
C THR A 50 1.09 0.98 2.30
N ASN A 51 0.33 1.78 1.58
CA ASN A 51 -0.17 3.07 2.04
C ASN A 51 -1.10 2.92 3.27
N ALA A 52 -1.50 4.03 3.88
CA ALA A 52 -2.36 4.04 5.05
C ALA A 52 -3.75 3.42 4.83
N ALA A 53 -4.20 3.33 3.57
CA ALA A 53 -5.44 2.66 3.17
C ALA A 53 -5.26 1.14 2.91
N GLY A 54 -4.03 0.63 2.99
CA GLY A 54 -3.68 -0.76 2.69
C GLY A 54 -3.56 -1.07 1.19
N GLY A 55 -3.40 -0.05 0.35
CA GLY A 55 -3.07 -0.18 -1.08
C GLY A 55 -1.57 -0.13 -1.33
N GLU A 56 -1.14 -0.51 -2.53
CA GLU A 56 0.28 -0.62 -2.92
C GLU A 56 0.88 0.73 -3.36
N GLU A 57 0.02 1.69 -3.73
CA GLU A 57 0.43 2.97 -4.32
C GLU A 57 0.31 4.13 -3.31
N PHE A 58 1.37 4.92 -3.21
CA PHE A 58 1.41 6.16 -2.43
C PHE A 58 1.18 7.34 -3.38
N CYS A 59 0.26 8.23 -3.03
CA CYS A 59 -0.13 9.35 -3.90
C CYS A 59 -0.05 10.69 -3.16
N GLY A 60 0.25 11.77 -3.90
CA GLY A 60 0.13 13.14 -3.42
C GLY A 60 0.98 13.44 -2.17
N GLN A 61 0.35 13.94 -1.11
CA GLN A 61 1.08 14.29 0.13
C GLN A 61 1.64 13.05 0.82
N GLU A 62 0.96 11.92 0.75
CA GLU A 62 1.44 10.68 1.36
C GLU A 62 2.75 10.22 0.72
N LEU A 63 2.81 10.31 -0.62
CA LEU A 63 4.03 10.08 -1.39
C LEU A 63 5.15 11.07 -0.99
N THR A 64 4.83 12.36 -0.93
CA THR A 64 5.81 13.39 -0.52
C THR A 64 6.35 13.15 0.90
N ASP A 65 5.50 12.68 1.81
CA ASP A 65 5.87 12.43 3.20
C ASP A 65 6.76 11.18 3.33
N VAL A 66 6.45 10.13 2.57
CA VAL A 66 7.20 8.86 2.61
C VAL A 66 8.57 8.95 1.91
N GLU A 67 8.73 9.84 0.94
CA GLU A 67 10.02 10.16 0.29
C GLU A 67 10.88 11.18 1.08
N SER A 68 10.36 11.71 2.18
CA SER A 68 11.09 12.69 2.98
C SER A 68 12.38 12.13 3.58
N SER A 69 13.40 12.97 3.70
CA SER A 69 14.64 12.62 4.40
C SER A 69 14.47 12.38 5.90
N SER A 70 13.28 12.64 6.45
CA SER A 70 12.90 12.28 7.81
C SER A 70 11.77 11.27 7.87
N ALA A 71 11.46 10.58 6.77
CA ALA A 71 10.39 9.61 6.70
C ALA A 71 10.61 8.46 7.69
N VAL A 72 9.51 8.01 8.29
CA VAL A 72 9.45 6.83 9.13
C VAL A 72 8.24 6.02 8.71
N TYR A 73 8.47 4.77 8.33
CA TYR A 73 7.43 3.81 8.01
C TYR A 73 7.39 2.71 9.08
N THR A 74 6.21 2.51 9.67
CA THR A 74 6.00 1.50 10.70
C THR A 74 5.50 0.20 10.08
N VAL A 75 6.31 -0.85 10.17
CA VAL A 75 5.96 -2.21 9.79
C VAL A 75 5.32 -2.88 11.01
N THR A 76 4.04 -3.23 10.92
CA THR A 76 3.31 -3.88 12.04
C THR A 76 3.43 -5.40 12.04
N ASP A 77 3.59 -5.99 10.85
CA ASP A 77 3.65 -7.43 10.61
C ASP A 77 4.87 -7.77 9.78
N THR A 78 5.42 -8.97 9.92
CA THR A 78 6.61 -9.37 9.17
C THR A 78 6.36 -9.29 7.67
N LEU A 79 7.14 -8.46 6.98
CA LEU A 79 7.17 -8.41 5.52
C LEU A 79 8.18 -9.41 4.98
N TYR A 80 8.02 -9.82 3.73
CA TYR A 80 8.92 -10.73 3.05
C TYR A 80 9.32 -10.13 1.71
N SER A 81 10.62 -10.12 1.43
CA SER A 81 11.11 -9.71 0.11
C SER A 81 10.74 -10.76 -0.93
N SER A 82 10.93 -10.42 -2.20
CA SER A 82 10.81 -11.35 -3.33
C SER A 82 11.67 -12.62 -3.18
N ASP A 83 12.84 -12.49 -2.55
CA ASP A 83 13.76 -13.59 -2.22
C ASP A 83 13.42 -14.33 -0.92
N GLY A 84 12.34 -13.95 -0.23
CA GLY A 84 11.88 -14.56 1.02
C GLY A 84 12.68 -14.12 2.25
N VAL A 85 13.41 -13.01 2.17
CA VAL A 85 14.11 -12.42 3.33
C VAL A 85 13.06 -11.73 4.22
N PRO A 86 12.98 -12.07 5.52
CA PRO A 86 12.01 -11.45 6.40
C PRO A 86 12.48 -10.06 6.88
N LEU A 87 11.57 -9.08 6.86
CA LEU A 87 11.69 -7.82 7.59
C LEU A 87 10.75 -7.86 8.78
N ILE A 88 11.30 -7.83 9.98
CA ILE A 88 10.52 -7.92 11.22
C ILE A 88 9.73 -6.61 11.49
N PRO A 89 8.68 -6.66 12.31
CA PRO A 89 7.99 -5.44 12.74
C PRO A 89 8.94 -4.42 13.40
N GLY A 90 8.74 -3.14 13.08
CA GLY A 90 9.58 -2.04 13.54
C GLY A 90 9.38 -0.76 12.73
N ASP A 91 10.08 0.29 13.13
CA ASP A 91 10.09 1.57 12.42
C ASP A 91 11.33 1.63 11.52
N TYR A 92 11.13 1.97 10.24
CA TYR A 92 12.14 1.98 9.19
C TYR A 92 12.15 3.30 8.43
N GLY A 93 13.25 3.59 7.73
CA GLY A 93 13.44 4.84 6.99
C GLY A 93 14.38 5.82 7.68
N PRO A 94 14.76 6.91 6.99
CA PRO A 94 15.86 7.77 7.40
C PRO A 94 15.62 8.52 8.72
N GLY A 95 14.35 8.68 9.14
CA GLY A 95 13.98 9.29 10.42
C GLY A 95 13.92 8.33 11.62
N SER A 96 14.16 7.03 11.41
CA SER A 96 13.96 5.97 12.42
C SER A 96 15.26 5.51 13.09
N ASP A 97 15.12 4.68 14.14
CA ASP A 97 16.25 3.95 14.73
C ASP A 97 16.91 2.99 13.72
N ASN A 98 16.17 2.59 12.68
CA ASN A 98 16.65 1.78 11.55
C ASN A 98 16.97 2.65 10.32
N SER A 99 17.58 3.81 10.54
CA SER A 99 17.97 4.78 9.49
C SER A 99 18.89 4.25 8.39
N GLN A 100 19.47 3.07 8.55
CA GLN A 100 20.19 2.40 7.46
C GLN A 100 19.26 1.87 6.36
N TYR A 101 17.97 1.67 6.63
CA TYR A 101 17.01 1.27 5.60
C TYR A 101 16.49 2.52 4.89
N GLU A 102 16.46 2.44 3.56
CA GLU A 102 15.97 3.52 2.72
C GLU A 102 14.57 3.19 2.21
N ILE A 103 13.74 4.21 2.06
CA ILE A 103 12.42 4.08 1.43
C ILE A 103 12.56 4.63 0.02
N HIS A 104 12.26 3.80 -0.97
CA HIS A 104 12.32 4.14 -2.38
C HIS A 104 10.91 4.00 -2.95
N CYS A 105 10.42 5.07 -3.57
CA CYS A 105 9.19 5.04 -4.34
C CYS A 105 9.58 5.07 -5.81
N GLU A 106 9.04 4.14 -6.60
CA GLU A 106 9.35 4.07 -8.02
C GLU A 106 8.70 5.24 -8.74
N GLU A 107 9.49 6.26 -9.10
CA GLU A 107 9.07 7.17 -10.16
C GLU A 107 8.97 6.31 -11.42
N HIS A 108 7.75 6.05 -11.90
CA HIS A 108 7.52 5.39 -13.19
C HIS A 108 8.10 6.31 -14.27
N GLY A 109 9.42 6.20 -14.48
CA GLY A 109 10.10 6.86 -15.56
C GLY A 109 9.43 6.48 -16.86
N ASP A 110 9.02 7.50 -17.61
CA ASP A 110 8.47 7.43 -18.96
C ASP A 110 8.97 6.20 -19.73
N HIS A 111 8.12 5.21 -19.94
CA HIS A 111 8.31 4.25 -21.03
C HIS A 111 8.00 4.94 -22.36
N ASP A 112 8.90 5.83 -22.77
CA ASP A 112 8.98 6.35 -24.13
C ASP A 112 10.20 5.71 -24.81
N HIS A 113 9.99 4.57 -25.50
CA HIS A 113 10.81 4.22 -26.67
C HIS A 113 10.19 3.18 -27.62
#